data_AF-A0A355IAW0-F1
#
_entry.id   AF-A0A355IAW0-F1
#
_cell.length_a   1.000
_cell.length_b   1.000
_cell.length_c   1.000
_cell.angle_alpha   90.00
_cell.angle_beta   90.00
_cell.angle_gamma   90.00
#
_symmetry.space_group_name_H-M   'P 1'
#
loop_
_entity.id
_entity.type
_entity.pdbx_description
1 polymer ?
#
loop_
_entity_poly.entity_id
_entity_poly.type
_entity_poly.pdbx_seq_one_letter_code
_entity_poly.pdbx_strand_id
1 'polypeptide(L)'
;MLDNDIRALLGKNNCAIRYDLGSWALIAVQDSTKVSVDMIGDVSTSGGDVGDSPLLVEFSHGSGTVILTTFHNEEQVTADGLKVIKHLVFSL
;
A
#
# COMPACT_ATOMS: atom_id res chain seq x y z
N MET A 1 4.85 7.73 -3.22
CA MET A 1 6.25 7.24 -3.26
C MET A 1 6.28 5.75 -2.94
N LEU A 2 7.03 4.97 -3.70
CA LEU A 2 7.26 3.53 -3.47
C LEU A 2 8.55 3.33 -2.69
N ASP A 3 8.63 2.31 -1.82
CA ASP A 3 9.87 1.92 -1.14
C ASP A 3 10.91 1.29 -2.11
N ASN A 4 12.06 0.85 -1.59
CA ASN A 4 13.11 0.27 -2.43
C ASN A 4 12.66 -1.00 -3.17
N ASP A 5 11.94 -1.88 -2.49
CA ASP A 5 11.65 -3.22 -3.00
C ASP A 5 10.51 -3.17 -4.03
N ILE A 6 9.48 -2.36 -3.77
CA ILE A 6 8.42 -2.08 -4.73
C ILE A 6 8.95 -1.28 -5.93
N ARG A 7 9.89 -0.35 -5.73
CA ARG A 7 10.59 0.31 -6.86
C ARG A 7 11.35 -0.69 -7.72
N ALA A 8 12.09 -1.61 -7.10
CA ALA A 8 12.85 -2.65 -7.82
C ALA A 8 11.91 -3.60 -8.58
N LEU A 9 10.79 -4.00 -7.96
CA LEU A 9 9.75 -4.85 -8.55
C LEU A 9 9.10 -4.19 -9.77
N LEU A 10 8.78 -2.89 -9.68
CA LEU A 10 8.06 -2.18 -10.73
C LEU A 10 8.98 -1.54 -11.79
N GLY A 11 10.25 -1.29 -11.45
CA GLY A 11 11.21 -0.59 -12.31
C GLY A 11 10.93 0.91 -12.44
N LYS A 12 10.25 1.52 -11.45
CA LYS A 12 9.79 2.91 -11.48
C LYS A 12 9.51 3.46 -10.08
N ASN A 13 9.33 4.78 -9.97
CA ASN A 13 9.19 5.49 -8.70
C ASN A 13 7.73 5.71 -8.25
N ASN A 14 6.77 5.47 -9.12
CA ASN A 14 5.35 5.65 -8.85
C ASN A 14 4.50 4.61 -9.61
N CYS A 15 3.31 4.34 -9.07
CA CYS A 15 2.24 3.63 -9.76
C CYS A 15 0.91 4.29 -9.40
N ALA A 16 -0.11 4.06 -10.23
CA ALA A 16 -1.46 4.50 -9.92
C ALA A 16 -2.18 3.40 -9.13
N ILE A 17 -2.83 3.79 -8.03
CA ILE A 17 -3.73 2.94 -7.26
C ILE A 17 -5.16 3.36 -7.59
N ARG A 18 -6.02 2.37 -7.85
CA ARG A 18 -7.45 2.59 -8.07
C ARG A 18 -8.19 2.46 -6.75
N TYR A 19 -8.83 3.54 -6.34
CA TYR A 19 -9.86 3.54 -5.28
C TYR A 19 -11.23 3.47 -5.95
N ASP A 20 -11.91 2.33 -5.84
CA ASP A 20 -13.17 2.02 -6.52
C ASP A 20 -14.43 2.41 -5.75
N LEU A 21 -14.28 2.82 -4.49
CA LEU A 21 -15.36 3.28 -3.61
C LEU A 21 -15.26 4.78 -3.31
N GLY A 22 -16.38 5.38 -2.87
CA GLY A 22 -16.48 6.81 -2.54
C GLY A 22 -15.88 7.23 -1.20
N SER A 23 -15.45 6.30 -0.34
CA SER A 23 -14.79 6.60 0.94
C SER A 23 -13.95 5.42 1.42
N TRP A 24 -12.83 5.72 2.09
CA TRP A 24 -11.85 4.73 2.54
C TRP A 24 -11.31 5.04 3.93
N ALA A 25 -11.01 3.98 4.69
CA ALA A 25 -10.26 4.10 5.93
C ALA A 25 -8.77 4.24 5.61
N LEU A 26 -8.13 5.25 6.20
CA LEU A 26 -6.70 5.47 6.06
C LEU A 26 -5.91 4.76 7.17
N ILE A 27 -4.67 4.39 6.88
CA ILE A 27 -3.74 3.84 7.87
C ILE A 27 -3.09 5.00 8.63
N ALA A 28 -3.17 4.95 9.96
CA ALA A 28 -2.42 5.84 10.84
C ALA A 28 -1.32 5.04 11.57
N VAL A 29 -0.08 5.17 11.11
CA VAL A 29 1.08 4.54 11.78
C VAL A 29 1.40 5.30 13.06
N GLN A 30 1.22 4.66 14.21
CA GLN A 30 1.50 5.25 15.53
C GLN A 30 2.95 5.06 15.98
N ASP A 31 3.58 3.96 15.57
CA ASP A 31 4.96 3.61 15.92
C ASP A 31 5.70 3.15 14.66
N SER A 32 6.43 4.08 14.04
CA SER A 32 7.20 3.84 12.82
C SER A 32 8.41 2.91 13.03
N THR A 33 8.75 2.56 14.28
CA THR A 33 9.82 1.58 14.55
C THR A 33 9.34 0.14 14.43
N LYS A 34 8.02 -0.08 14.40
CA LYS A 34 7.40 -1.42 14.32
C LYS A 34 6.65 -1.68 13.03
N VAL A 35 6.49 -0.68 12.18
CA VAL A 35 5.71 -0.74 10.95
C VAL A 35 6.57 -0.29 9.78
N SER A 36 6.77 -1.17 8.80
CA SER A 36 7.31 -0.79 7.50
C SER A 36 6.20 -0.16 6.66
N VAL A 37 6.52 0.90 5.93
CA VAL A 37 5.61 1.55 4.99
C VAL A 37 6.20 1.40 3.59
N ASP A 38 5.59 0.52 2.80
CA ASP A 38 6.16 0.12 1.52
C ASP A 38 5.60 0.98 0.37
N MET A 39 4.41 1.55 0.57
CA MET A 39 3.80 2.52 -0.34
C MET A 39 3.18 3.69 0.39
N ILE A 40 3.49 4.89 -0.09
CA ILE A 40 2.90 6.16 0.32
C ILE A 40 2.22 6.80 -0.90
N GLY A 41 1.11 7.49 -0.72
CA GLY A 41 0.54 8.30 -1.80
C GLY A 41 -0.62 9.16 -1.33
N ASP A 42 -1.14 9.93 -2.27
CA ASP A 42 -2.22 10.87 -2.03
C ASP A 42 -3.56 10.14 -2.20
N VAL A 43 -4.49 10.38 -1.28
CA VAL A 43 -5.81 9.74 -1.27
C VAL A 43 -6.90 10.80 -1.14
N SER A 44 -7.86 10.76 -2.05
CA SER A 44 -9.08 11.56 -1.94
C SER A 44 -10.09 10.88 -1.01
N THR A 45 -10.49 11.58 0.06
CA THR A 45 -11.49 11.10 1.01
C THR A 45 -12.70 12.04 1.03
N SER A 46 -13.80 11.63 1.68
CA SER A 46 -14.95 12.51 1.90
C SER A 46 -14.62 13.74 2.76
N GLY A 47 -13.53 13.70 3.53
CA GLY A 47 -13.03 14.82 4.33
C GLY A 47 -12.05 15.74 3.58
N GLY A 48 -11.76 15.45 2.32
CA GLY A 48 -10.76 16.13 1.50
C GLY A 48 -9.60 15.23 1.09
N ASP A 49 -8.69 15.80 0.31
CA ASP A 49 -7.48 15.11 -0.12
C ASP A 49 -6.47 15.04 1.03
N VAL A 50 -5.92 13.85 1.26
CA VAL A 50 -4.87 13.60 2.24
C VAL A 50 -3.61 13.19 1.49
N GLY A 51 -2.59 14.03 1.56
CA GLY A 51 -1.29 13.76 0.94
C GLY A 51 -0.44 12.80 1.78
N ASP A 52 0.53 12.17 1.13
CA ASP A 52 1.58 11.34 1.76
C ASP A 52 1.04 10.30 2.76
N SER A 53 -0.11 9.71 2.48
CA SER A 53 -0.73 8.68 3.33
C SER A 53 -0.11 7.30 3.09
N PRO A 54 0.10 6.48 4.14
CA PRO A 54 0.47 5.07 3.98
C PRO A 54 -0.64 4.30 3.27
N LEU A 55 -0.29 3.61 2.19
CA LEU A 55 -1.22 2.84 1.36
C LEU A 55 -1.03 1.34 1.51
N LEU A 56 0.21 0.91 1.78
CA LEU A 56 0.60 -0.46 2.06
C LEU A 56 1.62 -0.47 3.18
N VAL A 57 1.36 -1.28 4.21
CA VAL A 57 2.24 -1.43 5.37
C VAL A 57 2.44 -2.89 5.73
N GLU A 58 3.57 -3.16 6.36
CA GLU A 58 3.93 -4.46 6.92
C GLU A 58 4.32 -4.31 8.39
N PHE A 59 3.89 -5.25 9.23
CA PHE A 59 4.40 -5.37 10.60
C PHE A 59 4.35 -6.82 11.10
N SER A 60 5.26 -7.16 12.01
CA SER A 60 5.27 -8.49 12.63
C SER A 60 4.21 -8.60 13.72
N HIS A 61 3.53 -9.74 13.79
CA HIS A 61 2.61 -10.07 14.86
C HIS A 61 2.70 -11.57 15.21
N GLY A 62 3.05 -11.88 16.46
CA GLY A 62 3.33 -13.25 16.87
C GLY A 62 4.53 -13.83 16.11
N SER A 63 4.34 -14.98 15.48
CA SER A 63 5.37 -15.64 14.64
C SER A 63 5.19 -15.36 13.14
N GLY A 64 4.31 -14.43 12.77
CA GLY A 64 4.00 -14.12 11.37
C GLY A 64 4.07 -12.64 11.04
N THR A 65 3.74 -12.35 9.80
CA THR A 65 3.70 -11.00 9.22
C THR A 65 2.27 -10.63 8.86
N VAL A 66 1.89 -9.38 9.13
CA VAL A 66 0.65 -8.77 8.67
C VAL A 66 0.98 -7.77 7.57
N ILE A 67 0.37 -7.94 6.41
CA ILE A 67 0.39 -7.00 5.30
C ILE A 67 -1.00 -6.37 5.19
N LEU A 68 -1.06 -5.05 5.14
CA LEU A 68 -2.34 -4.32 5.08
C LEU A 68 -2.30 -3.28 3.95
N THR A 69 -3.36 -3.27 3.13
CA THR A 69 -3.60 -2.27 2.09
C THR A 69 -4.81 -1.40 2.43
N THR A 70 -4.79 -0.12 2.04
CA THR A 70 -5.97 0.77 2.15
C THR A 70 -6.94 0.65 0.97
N PHE A 71 -6.61 -0.16 -0.03
CA PHE A 71 -7.37 -0.32 -1.27
C PHE A 71 -7.69 -1.79 -1.53
N HIS A 72 -8.74 -2.05 -2.32
CA HIS A 72 -9.04 -3.40 -2.79
C HIS A 72 -7.97 -3.90 -3.75
N ASN A 73 -7.39 -5.06 -3.43
CA ASN A 73 -6.40 -5.71 -4.29
C ASN A 73 -7.03 -6.13 -5.63
N GLU A 74 -8.26 -6.63 -5.63
CA GLU A 74 -8.95 -7.12 -6.84
C GLU A 74 -9.18 -6.05 -7.91
N GLU A 75 -9.21 -4.78 -7.50
CA GLU A 75 -9.39 -3.64 -8.42
C GLU A 75 -8.08 -3.18 -9.07
N GLN A 76 -6.93 -3.69 -8.63
CA GLN A 76 -5.62 -3.35 -9.19
C GLN A 76 -5.26 -4.25 -10.39
N VAL A 77 -6.20 -4.38 -11.35
CA VAL A 77 -6.03 -5.16 -12.59
C VAL A 77 -5.08 -4.54 -13.62
N THR A 78 -4.26 -3.58 -13.18
CA THR A 78 -3.20 -2.98 -13.99
C THR A 78 -1.95 -3.86 -13.96
N ALA A 79 -1.03 -3.64 -14.90
CA ALA A 79 0.22 -4.40 -14.96
C ALA A 79 1.06 -4.24 -13.68
N ASP A 80 1.04 -3.07 -13.05
CA ASP A 80 1.76 -2.83 -11.79
C ASP A 80 1.02 -3.41 -10.59
N GLY A 81 -0.30 -3.21 -10.53
CA GLY A 81 -1.14 -3.75 -9.47
C GLY A 81 -0.99 -5.27 -9.35
N LEU A 82 -1.00 -5.97 -10.48
CA LEU A 82 -0.76 -7.41 -10.52
C LEU A 82 0.64 -7.81 -10.03
N LYS A 83 1.67 -7.00 -10.28
CA LYS A 83 3.03 -7.28 -9.75
C LYS A 83 3.06 -7.09 -8.24
N VAL A 84 2.46 -6.01 -7.72
CA VAL A 84 2.36 -5.75 -6.29
C VAL A 84 1.60 -6.89 -5.61
N ILE A 85 0.41 -7.27 -6.09
CA ILE A 85 -0.37 -8.38 -5.51
C ILE A 85 0.43 -9.68 -5.50
N LYS A 86 1.11 -10.02 -6.59
CA LYS A 86 1.98 -11.21 -6.65
C LYS A 86 3.09 -11.14 -5.61
N HIS A 87 3.71 -9.98 -5.44
CA HIS A 87 4.71 -9.77 -4.41
C HIS A 87 4.11 -10.02 -3.01
N LEU A 88 2.95 -9.43 -2.68
CA LEU A 88 2.31 -9.66 -1.38
C LEU A 88 1.99 -11.14 -1.13
N VAL A 89 1.54 -11.87 -2.15
CA VAL A 89 1.22 -13.30 -2.03
C VAL A 89 2.48 -14.16 -1.82
N PHE A 90 3.60 -13.81 -2.46
CA PHE A 90 4.85 -14.57 -2.34
C PHE A 90 5.75 -14.14 -1.17
N SER A 91 5.42 -13.04 -0.49
CA SER A 91 6.08 -12.61 0.76
C SER A 91 5.52 -13.28 2.02
N LEU A 92 4.46 -14.10 1.89
CA LEU A 92 3.80 -14.84 2.98
C LEU A 92 4.35 -16.26 3.17
#